data_AF-A0A9E1VEU0-F1
#
_entry.id   AF-A0A9E1VEU0-F1
#
_cell.length_a   1.000
_cell.length_b   1.000
_cell.length_c   1.000
_cell.angle_alpha   90.00
_cell.angle_beta   90.00
_cell.angle_gamma   90.00
#
_symmetry.space_group_name_H-M   'P 1'
#
loop_
_entity.id
_entity.type
_entity.pdbx_description
1 polymer ?
#
loop_
_entity_poly.entity_id
_entity_poly.type
_entity_poly.pdbx_seq_one_letter_code
_entity_poly.pdbx_strand_id
1 'polypeptide(L)'
;MRSSAQNTSLTTPRAWFHCASLGEYEQAVTVIESYISRQPETPILLTFFSPSGYFPLVNNPPKWMRESDLITALPLDTPRRVRDFL
;
A
#
# COMPACT_ATOMS: atom_id res chain seq x y z
N MET A 1 -6.69 13.28 38.95
CA MET A 1 -6.15 13.85 37.70
C MET A 1 -5.15 12.87 37.08
N ARG A 2 -5.60 11.99 36.17
CA ARG A 2 -4.73 11.33 35.19
C ARG A 2 -5.51 11.32 33.87
N SER A 3 -4.85 11.86 32.87
CA SER A 3 -5.36 12.24 31.56
C SER A 3 -6.01 11.07 30.81
N SER A 4 -7.22 11.30 30.32
CA SER A 4 -7.90 10.52 29.28
C SER A 4 -7.13 10.68 27.97
N ALA A 5 -6.24 9.73 27.67
CA ALA A 5 -5.61 9.64 26.36
C ALA A 5 -6.67 9.25 25.33
N GLN A 6 -6.92 10.18 24.41
CA GLN A 6 -7.78 10.07 23.23
C GLN A 6 -7.46 8.81 22.44
N ASN A 7 -8.31 7.78 22.54
CA ASN A 7 -8.19 6.59 21.72
C ASN A 7 -9.02 6.78 20.44
N THR A 8 -8.54 7.63 19.56
CA THR A 8 -9.05 7.77 18.18
C THR A 8 -7.88 7.57 17.24
N SER A 9 -7.47 6.31 17.05
CA SER A 9 -6.84 5.92 15.80
C SER A 9 -7.94 5.94 14.75
N LEU A 10 -8.22 7.12 14.19
CA LEU A 10 -8.97 7.21 12.96
C LEU A 10 -8.06 6.59 11.90
N THR A 11 -8.35 5.36 11.50
CA THR A 11 -7.67 4.72 10.37
C THR A 11 -7.92 5.61 9.15
N THR A 12 -6.93 6.40 8.75
CA THR A 12 -7.03 7.23 7.54
C THR A 12 -7.37 6.30 6.38
N PRO A 13 -8.50 6.49 5.68
CA PRO A 13 -8.86 5.67 4.53
C PRO A 13 -7.73 5.67 3.50
N ARG A 14 -7.37 4.50 2.98
CA ARG A 14 -6.31 4.32 1.97
C ARG A 14 -6.89 3.70 0.72
N ALA A 15 -6.35 4.06 -0.44
CA ALA A 15 -6.64 3.37 -1.68
C ALA A 15 -5.71 2.16 -1.80
N TRP A 16 -6.29 0.97 -1.86
CA TRP A 16 -5.52 -0.27 -1.95
C TRP A 16 -5.46 -0.77 -3.39
N PHE A 17 -4.24 -0.89 -3.91
CA PHE A 17 -3.91 -1.54 -5.17
C PHE A 17 -3.14 -2.84 -4.88
N HIS A 18 -3.55 -3.93 -5.55
CA HIS A 18 -2.85 -5.19 -5.49
C HIS A 18 -2.38 -5.59 -6.88
N CYS A 19 -1.11 -5.97 -7.00
CA CYS A 19 -0.53 -6.52 -8.21
C CYS A 19 0.15 -7.85 -7.86
N ALA A 20 -0.20 -8.93 -8.56
CA ALA A 20 0.42 -10.22 -8.34
C ALA A 20 1.89 -10.24 -8.82
N SER A 21 2.27 -9.39 -9.78
CA SER A 21 3.61 -9.36 -10.38
C SER A 21 4.04 -7.97 -10.88
N LEU A 22 5.29 -7.85 -11.34
CA LEU A 22 5.80 -6.61 -11.96
C LEU A 22 5.03 -6.24 -13.24
N GLY A 23 4.72 -7.22 -14.10
CA GLY A 23 4.01 -6.95 -15.36
C GLY A 23 2.60 -6.38 -15.15
N GLU A 24 1.91 -6.83 -14.10
CA GLU A 24 0.61 -6.25 -13.73
C GLU A 24 0.76 -4.83 -13.17
N TYR A 25 1.82 -4.58 -12.39
CA TYR A 25 2.11 -3.23 -11.90
C TYR A 25 2.41 -2.26 -13.05
N GLU A 26 3.21 -2.66 -14.04
CA GLU A 26 3.51 -1.83 -15.21
C GLU A 26 2.24 -1.38 -15.94
N GLN A 27 1.23 -2.24 -16.00
CA GLN A 27 -0.08 -1.91 -16.57
C GLN A 27 -0.92 -1.03 -15.62
N ALA A 28 -0.82 -1.25 -14.30
CA ALA A 28 -1.57 -0.52 -13.28
C ALA A 28 -1.03 0.89 -12.99
N VAL A 29 0.25 1.19 -13.30
CA VAL A 29 0.89 2.48 -13.00
C VAL A 29 0.06 3.67 -13.48
N THR A 30 -0.42 3.64 -14.73
CA THR A 30 -1.22 4.73 -15.29
C THR A 30 -2.55 4.93 -14.53
N VAL A 31 -3.14 3.86 -13.99
CA VAL A 31 -4.35 3.93 -13.17
C VAL A 31 -4.03 4.55 -11.80
N ILE A 32 -2.91 4.15 -11.19
CA ILE A 32 -2.46 4.67 -9.89
C ILE A 32 -2.16 6.17 -10.02
N GLU A 33 -1.43 6.59 -11.05
CA GLU A 33 -1.11 8.01 -11.29
C GLU A 33 -2.37 8.86 -11.53
N SER A 34 -3.31 8.35 -12.34
CA SER A 34 -4.60 8.99 -12.57
C SER A 34 -5.41 9.11 -11.27
N TYR A 35 -5.40 8.07 -10.42
CA TYR A 35 -6.05 8.12 -9.11
C TYR A 35 -5.44 9.19 -8.21
N ILE A 36 -4.11 9.23 -8.09
CA ILE A 36 -3.39 10.22 -7.28
C ILE A 36 -3.71 11.64 -7.74
N SER A 37 -3.80 11.88 -9.05
CA SER A 37 -4.15 13.21 -9.59
C SER A 37 -5.55 13.67 -9.18
N ARG A 38 -6.49 12.74 -8.97
CA ARG A 38 -7.89 13.01 -8.59
C ARG A 38 -8.11 13.01 -7.08
N GLN A 39 -7.27 12.30 -6.33
CA GLN A 39 -7.39 12.10 -4.89
C GLN A 39 -6.04 12.34 -4.19
N PRO A 40 -5.49 13.57 -4.25
CA PRO A 40 -4.13 13.88 -3.79
C PRO A 40 -3.91 13.73 -2.28
N GLU A 41 -4.99 13.69 -1.49
CA GLU A 41 -4.93 13.53 -0.03
C GLU A 41 -5.08 12.07 0.42
N THR A 42 -5.48 11.15 -0.48
CA THR A 42 -5.71 9.75 -0.11
C THR A 42 -4.42 8.95 -0.22
N PRO A 43 -3.90 8.36 0.88
CA PRO A 43 -2.71 7.52 0.83
C PRO A 43 -2.93 6.24 0.03
N ILE A 44 -1.87 5.75 -0.63
CA ILE A 44 -1.85 4.50 -1.38
C ILE A 44 -1.29 3.38 -0.51
N LEU A 45 -1.94 2.22 -0.56
CA LEU A 45 -1.37 0.94 -0.19
C LEU A 45 -1.18 0.12 -1.47
N LEU A 46 0.06 -0.15 -1.86
CA LEU A 46 0.38 -1.04 -2.97
C LEU A 46 0.94 -2.35 -2.44
N THR A 47 0.34 -3.46 -2.83
CA THR A 47 0.73 -4.78 -2.34
C THR A 47 1.14 -5.70 -3.47
N PHE A 48 2.13 -6.56 -3.20
CA PHE A 48 2.64 -7.53 -4.15
C PHE A 48 2.58 -8.95 -3.64
N PHE A 49 2.08 -9.87 -4.47
CA PHE A 49 2.21 -11.31 -4.18
C PHE A 49 3.61 -11.84 -4.57
N SER A 50 4.12 -11.45 -5.73
CA SER A 50 5.41 -11.92 -6.23
C SER A 50 6.59 -11.05 -5.77
N PRO A 51 7.73 -11.66 -5.37
CA PRO A 51 8.99 -10.97 -5.16
C PRO A 51 9.46 -10.16 -6.38
N SER A 52 9.12 -10.60 -7.59
CA SER A 52 9.48 -9.90 -8.83
C SER A 52 8.83 -8.54 -8.95
N GLY A 53 7.65 -8.33 -8.37
CA GLY A 53 7.01 -7.02 -8.29
C GLY A 53 7.48 -6.22 -7.07
N TYR A 54 7.64 -6.86 -5.92
CA TYR A 54 7.99 -6.17 -4.67
C TYR A 54 9.40 -5.55 -4.68
N PHE A 55 10.43 -6.34 -4.97
CA PHE A 55 11.82 -5.90 -4.78
C PHE A 55 12.24 -4.71 -5.66
N PRO A 56 11.87 -4.64 -6.95
CA PRO A 56 12.25 -3.49 -7.78
C PRO A 56 11.72 -2.16 -7.22
N LEU A 57 10.49 -2.16 -6.68
CA LEU A 57 9.85 -0.95 -6.16
C LEU A 57 10.37 -0.56 -4.77
N VAL A 58 10.79 -1.52 -3.95
CA VAL A 58 11.45 -1.19 -2.67
C VAL A 58 12.84 -0.60 -2.91
N ASN A 59 13.59 -1.15 -3.86
CA ASN A 59 14.94 -0.69 -4.17
C ASN A 59 14.94 0.64 -4.95
N ASN A 60 13.92 0.86 -5.78
CA ASN A 60 13.74 2.06 -6.57
C ASN A 60 12.27 2.51 -6.50
N PRO A 61 11.89 3.25 -5.46
CA PRO A 61 10.52 3.71 -5.26
C PRO A 61 9.97 4.50 -6.45
N PRO A 62 8.69 4.32 -6.81
CA PRO A 62 8.10 5.03 -7.91
C PRO A 62 7.98 6.53 -7.59
N LYS A 63 8.08 7.37 -8.62
CA LYS A 63 8.10 8.83 -8.48
C LYS A 63 6.83 9.42 -7.86
N TRP A 64 5.71 8.73 -7.99
CA TRP A 64 4.43 9.16 -7.41
C TRP A 64 4.34 8.89 -5.91
N MET A 65 5.25 8.10 -5.33
CA MET A 65 5.20 7.66 -3.93
C MET A 65 5.47 8.83 -2.98
N ARG A 66 4.53 9.03 -2.05
CA ARG A 66 4.63 10.01 -0.95
C ARG A 66 4.99 9.30 0.35
N GLU A 67 5.39 10.06 1.35
CA GLU A 67 5.72 9.52 2.68
C GLU A 67 4.55 8.80 3.37
N SER A 68 3.30 9.16 3.03
CA SER A 68 2.09 8.51 3.54
C SER A 68 1.75 7.17 2.88
N ASP A 69 2.41 6.86 1.75
CA ASP A 69 2.12 5.68 0.94
C ASP A 69 2.93 4.47 1.45
N LEU A 70 2.40 3.26 1.24
CA LEU A 70 3.08 2.03 1.64
C LEU A 70 3.14 1.04 0.48
N ILE A 71 4.32 0.46 0.28
CA ILE A 71 4.54 -0.69 -0.59
C ILE A 71 4.93 -1.87 0.30
N THR A 72 4.18 -2.97 0.22
CA THR A 72 4.47 -4.17 1.03
C THR A 72 4.23 -5.45 0.24
N ALA A 73 4.93 -6.52 0.61
CA ALA A 73 4.53 -7.85 0.19
C ALA A 73 3.23 -8.24 0.90
N LEU A 74 2.35 -8.94 0.18
CA LEU A 74 1.24 -9.65 0.80
C LEU A 74 1.83 -10.88 1.50
N PRO A 75 1.42 -11.20 2.73
CA PRO A 75 1.86 -12.42 3.38
C PRO A 75 1.50 -13.65 2.56
N LEU A 76 2.29 -14.71 2.65
CA LEU A 76 1.83 -16.02 2.16
C LEU A 76 0.52 -16.40 2.87
N ASP A 77 -0.44 -16.90 2.09
CA ASP A 77 -1.80 -17.29 2.49
C ASP A 77 -1.80 -18.47 3.47
N THR A 78 -1.34 -18.19 4.68
CA THR A 78 -1.46 -19.04 5.85
C THR A 78 -2.43 -18.36 6.80
N PRO A 79 -3.33 -19.09 7.48
CA PRO A 79 -4.35 -18.49 8.34
C PRO A 79 -3.80 -17.49 9.37
N ARG A 80 -2.57 -17.74 9.86
CA ARG A 80 -1.86 -16.83 10.77
C ARG A 80 -1.46 -15.52 10.08
N ARG A 81 -0.74 -15.59 8.95
CA ARG A 81 -0.17 -14.39 8.33
C ARG A 81 -1.23 -13.50 7.68
N VAL A 82 -2.33 -14.08 7.18
CA VAL A 82 -3.48 -13.31 6.68
C VAL A 82 -4.13 -12.51 7.82
N ARG A 83 -4.31 -13.13 9.00
CA ARG A 83 -4.85 -12.46 10.18
C ARG A 83 -3.95 -11.32 10.69
N ASP A 84 -2.64 -11.48 10.60
CA ASP A 84 -1.68 -10.45 11.03
C ASP A 84 -1.61 -9.25 10.05
N PHE A 85 -2.07 -9.42 8.80
CA PHE A 85 -2.02 -8.40 7.75
C PHE A 85 -3.31 -7.58 7.60
N LEU A 86 -4.47 -8.21 7.83
CA LEU A 86 -5.79 -7.55 7.85
C LEU A 86 -5.99 -6.76 9.14
#